data_AF-A0A350P9L2-F1
#
_entry.id   AF-A0A350P9L2-F1
#
_cell.length_a   1.000
_cell.length_b   1.000
_cell.length_c   1.000
_cell.angle_alpha   90.00
_cell.angle_beta   90.00
_cell.angle_gamma   90.00
#
_symmetry.space_group_name_H-M   'P 1'
#
loop_
_entity.id
_entity.type
_entity.pdbx_description
1 polymer ?
#
loop_
_entity_poly.entity_id
_entity_poly.type
_entity_poly.pdbx_seq_one_letter_code
_entity_poly.pdbx_strand_id
1 'polypeptide(L)'
;MFDFGDPLDTAKLAWDLAFKVTGPAIPPGPYEELEEKDLRNLLAYLYIAVVDGGRDGVSEEVMKILVEEYDRVFRLVSEVSKDFREGVRAGIHFPPTGSSPENIEKYKKLAEV
;
A
#
# COMPACT_ATOMS: atom_id res chain seq x y z
N MET A 1 1.75 -17.94 -2.02
CA MET A 1 0.61 -18.08 -1.07
C MET A 1 -0.54 -18.85 -1.74
N PHE A 2 -1.25 -19.73 -1.02
CA PHE A 2 -2.42 -20.46 -1.54
C PHE A 2 -3.68 -19.59 -1.40
N ASP A 3 -4.54 -19.52 -2.44
CA ASP A 3 -5.86 -18.90 -2.35
C ASP A 3 -6.78 -19.78 -1.47
N PHE A 4 -7.11 -19.31 -0.27
CA PHE A 4 -8.03 -20.00 0.65
C PHE A 4 -9.41 -19.33 0.58
N GLY A 5 -10.26 -19.76 -0.35
CA GLY A 5 -11.66 -19.29 -0.40
C GLY A 5 -11.84 -17.93 -1.06
N ASP A 6 -12.49 -16.98 -0.35
CA ASP A 6 -12.78 -15.63 -0.86
C ASP A 6 -11.48 -14.81 -1.04
N PRO A 7 -11.25 -14.18 -2.21
CA PRO A 7 -10.10 -13.28 -2.43
C PRO A 7 -9.89 -12.24 -1.33
N LEU A 8 -10.97 -11.75 -0.69
CA LEU A 8 -10.87 -10.81 0.42
C LEU A 8 -10.17 -11.41 1.64
N ASP A 9 -10.40 -12.69 1.93
CA ASP A 9 -9.82 -13.36 3.08
C ASP A 9 -8.35 -13.71 2.85
N THR A 10 -7.98 -14.05 1.60
CA THR A 10 -6.57 -14.18 1.21
C THR A 10 -5.82 -12.84 1.30
N ALA A 11 -6.46 -11.72 0.92
CA ALA A 11 -5.88 -10.38 1.09
C ALA A 11 -5.67 -10.01 2.56
N LYS A 12 -6.64 -10.31 3.44
CA LYS A 12 -6.49 -10.13 4.90
C LYS A 12 -5.34 -10.95 5.46
N LEU A 13 -5.20 -12.20 5.03
CA LEU A 13 -4.09 -13.06 5.45
C LEU A 13 -2.74 -12.49 5.01
N ALA A 14 -2.65 -11.92 3.80
CA ALA A 14 -1.46 -11.23 3.33
C ALA A 14 -1.15 -9.99 4.19
N TRP A 15 -2.15 -9.20 4.58
CA TRP A 15 -1.97 -8.09 5.52
C TRP A 15 -1.45 -8.58 6.87
N ASP A 16 -2.10 -9.58 7.46
CA ASP A 16 -1.72 -10.14 8.76
C ASP A 16 -0.29 -10.71 8.75
N LEU A 17 0.16 -11.26 7.63
CA LEU A 17 1.53 -11.73 7.46
C LEU A 17 2.51 -10.58 7.33
N ALA A 18 2.17 -9.51 6.61
CA ALA A 18 2.99 -8.30 6.55
C ALA A 18 3.11 -7.63 7.93
N PHE A 19 2.05 -7.61 8.74
CA PHE A 19 2.05 -7.09 10.12
C PHE A 19 2.81 -7.97 11.12
N LYS A 20 3.01 -9.27 10.82
CA LYS A 20 3.82 -10.18 11.64
C LYS A 20 5.33 -9.99 11.44
N VAL A 21 5.75 -9.24 10.42
CA VAL A 21 7.14 -8.79 10.27
C VAL A 21 7.43 -7.80 11.40
N THR A 22 8.53 -7.98 12.12
CA THR A 22 8.95 -7.13 13.25
C THR A 22 8.93 -5.64 12.90
N GLY A 23 7.86 -4.94 13.24
CA GLY A 23 7.67 -3.53 12.94
C GLY A 23 6.65 -2.87 13.88
N PRO A 24 6.45 -1.55 13.77
CA PRO A 24 5.51 -0.82 14.61
C PRO A 24 4.08 -1.34 14.42
N ALA A 25 3.38 -1.57 15.53
CA ALA A 25 1.96 -1.90 15.50
C ALA A 25 1.17 -0.70 14.93
N ILE A 26 0.22 -0.97 14.04
CA ILE A 26 -0.72 0.04 13.56
C ILE A 26 -1.89 0.10 14.56
N PRO A 27 -2.27 1.30 15.05
CA PRO A 27 -3.43 1.44 15.91
C PRO A 27 -4.70 0.90 15.22
N PRO A 28 -5.61 0.24 15.96
CA PRO A 28 -6.88 -0.19 15.40
C PRO A 28 -7.78 1.03 15.14
N GLY A 29 -8.42 1.09 13.97
CA GLY A 29 -9.36 2.15 13.64
C GLY A 29 -9.49 2.40 12.13
N PRO A 30 -10.40 3.31 11.72
CA PRO A 30 -10.46 3.79 10.35
C PRO A 30 -9.14 4.45 9.92
N TYR A 31 -8.71 4.26 8.67
CA TYR A 31 -7.46 4.85 8.18
C TYR A 31 -7.48 6.37 8.23
N GLU A 32 -8.65 6.98 8.05
CA GLU A 32 -8.86 8.43 8.05
C GLU A 32 -8.59 9.08 9.43
N GLU A 33 -8.57 8.28 10.50
CA GLU A 33 -8.31 8.73 11.88
C GLU A 33 -6.86 8.48 12.32
N LEU A 34 -6.05 7.81 11.48
CA LEU A 34 -4.65 7.52 11.80
C LEU A 34 -3.76 8.76 11.66
N GLU A 35 -2.77 8.88 12.53
CA GLU A 35 -1.74 9.92 12.41
C GLU A 35 -0.86 9.68 11.18
N GLU A 36 -0.22 10.73 10.66
CA GLU A 36 0.67 10.64 9.49
C GLU A 36 1.71 9.51 9.63
N LYS A 37 2.31 9.38 10.83
CA LYS A 37 3.30 8.35 11.11
C LYS A 37 2.74 6.95 10.93
N ASP A 38 1.52 6.72 11.41
CA ASP A 38 0.85 5.43 11.33
C ASP A 38 0.39 5.12 9.91
N LEU A 39 -0.10 6.14 9.18
CA LEU A 39 -0.39 6.03 7.75
C LEU A 39 0.85 5.69 6.92
N ARG A 40 2.02 6.28 7.23
CA ARG A 40 3.28 5.95 6.57
C ARG A 40 3.73 4.52 6.88
N ASN A 41 3.58 4.06 8.12
CA ASN A 41 3.88 2.69 8.50
C ASN A 41 2.93 1.71 7.77
N LEU A 42 1.63 2.01 7.74
CA LEU A 42 0.63 1.22 7.03
C LEU A 42 0.92 1.14 5.54
N LEU A 43 1.29 2.25 4.91
CA LEU A 43 1.70 2.30 3.51
C LEU A 43 2.90 1.39 3.23
N ALA A 44 3.88 1.35 4.15
CA ALA A 44 5.04 0.46 4.03
C ALA A 44 4.66 -1.02 4.13
N TYR A 45 3.73 -1.39 5.04
CA TYR A 45 3.25 -2.77 5.13
C TYR A 45 2.47 -3.19 3.88
N LEU A 46 1.61 -2.32 3.36
CA LEU A 46 0.88 -2.57 2.12
C LEU A 46 1.82 -2.69 0.92
N TYR A 47 2.88 -1.89 0.87
CA TYR A 47 3.94 -2.03 -0.14
C TYR A 47 4.53 -3.45 -0.13
N ILE A 48 4.92 -3.94 1.06
CA ILE A 48 5.47 -5.29 1.23
C ILE A 48 4.45 -6.34 0.79
N ALA A 49 3.19 -6.20 1.19
CA ALA A 49 2.13 -7.14 0.83
C ALA A 49 1.92 -7.23 -0.69
N VAL A 50 1.91 -6.10 -1.41
CA VAL A 50 1.79 -6.10 -2.88
C VAL A 50 3.01 -6.75 -3.53
N VAL A 51 4.22 -6.42 -3.08
CA VAL A 51 5.46 -6.97 -3.65
C VAL A 51 5.58 -8.47 -3.39
N ASP A 52 5.32 -8.91 -2.16
CA ASP A 52 5.35 -10.32 -1.79
C ASP A 52 4.23 -11.09 -2.49
N GLY A 53 3.02 -10.53 -2.57
CA GLY A 53 1.90 -11.13 -3.32
C GLY A 53 2.24 -11.34 -4.79
N GLY A 54 2.86 -10.35 -5.43
CA GLY A 54 3.32 -10.46 -6.81
C GLY A 54 4.43 -11.51 -6.99
N ARG A 55 5.38 -11.59 -6.04
CA ARG A 55 6.44 -12.61 -6.05
C ARG A 55 5.88 -14.02 -5.84
N ASP A 56 4.90 -14.15 -4.96
CA ASP A 56 4.26 -15.40 -4.57
C ASP A 56 3.21 -15.90 -5.58
N GLY A 57 2.90 -15.09 -6.60
CA GLY A 57 1.95 -15.43 -7.65
C GLY A 57 0.52 -15.57 -7.15
N VAL A 58 0.07 -14.71 -6.23
CA VAL A 58 -1.34 -14.69 -5.80
C VAL A 58 -2.26 -14.32 -6.98
N SER A 59 -3.53 -14.68 -6.88
CA SER A 59 -4.51 -14.40 -7.93
C SER A 59 -4.59 -12.90 -8.28
N GLU A 60 -4.94 -12.59 -9.53
CA GLU A 60 -5.10 -11.20 -10.00
C GLU A 60 -6.14 -10.43 -9.17
N GLU A 61 -7.17 -11.12 -8.68
CA GLU A 61 -8.22 -10.56 -7.82
C GLU A 61 -7.64 -10.11 -6.47
N VAL A 62 -6.79 -10.93 -5.85
CA VAL A 62 -6.09 -10.58 -4.61
C VAL A 62 -5.11 -9.43 -4.85
N MET A 63 -4.32 -9.50 -5.93
CA MET A 63 -3.39 -8.41 -6.29
C MET A 63 -4.12 -7.09 -6.47
N LYS A 64 -5.29 -7.09 -7.13
CA LYS A 64 -6.11 -5.90 -7.31
C LYS A 64 -6.53 -5.30 -5.98
N ILE A 65 -7.02 -6.12 -5.04
CA ILE A 65 -7.40 -5.65 -3.70
C ILE A 65 -6.21 -5.03 -2.97
N LEU A 66 -5.04 -5.68 -3.01
CA LEU A 66 -3.82 -5.18 -2.35
C LEU A 66 -3.38 -3.83 -2.92
N VAL A 67 -3.45 -3.65 -4.24
CA VAL A 67 -3.10 -2.40 -4.91
C VAL A 67 -4.13 -1.31 -4.63
N GLU A 68 -5.42 -1.63 -4.62
CA GLU A 68 -6.48 -0.66 -4.31
C GLU A 68 -6.37 -0.13 -2.87
N GLU A 69 -6.07 -1.01 -1.90
CA GLU A 69 -5.82 -0.58 -0.52
C GLU A 69 -4.55 0.24 -0.38
N TYR A 70 -3.47 -0.15 -1.09
CA TYR A 70 -2.26 0.64 -1.15
C TYR A 70 -2.53 2.05 -1.71
N ASP A 71 -3.28 2.16 -2.81
CA ASP A 71 -3.64 3.45 -3.41
C ASP A 71 -4.47 4.32 -2.47
N ARG A 72 -5.39 3.71 -1.72
CA ARG A 72 -6.22 4.39 -0.73
C ARG A 72 -5.35 5.00 0.38
N VAL A 73 -4.47 4.22 0.99
CA VAL A 73 -3.59 4.70 2.05
C VAL A 73 -2.57 5.71 1.50
N PHE A 74 -2.05 5.50 0.29
CA PHE A 74 -1.16 6.45 -0.38
C PHE A 74 -1.81 7.84 -0.51
N ARG A 75 -3.09 7.88 -0.89
CA ARG A 75 -3.85 9.13 -0.99
C ARG A 75 -3.98 9.80 0.37
N LEU A 76 -4.35 9.06 1.41
CA LEU A 76 -4.47 9.60 2.78
C LEU A 76 -3.14 10.19 3.27
N VAL A 77 -2.01 9.50 3.05
CA VAL A 77 -0.67 10.05 3.35
C VAL A 77 -0.41 11.34 2.58
N SER A 78 -0.79 11.39 1.29
CA SER A 78 -0.60 12.58 0.45
C SER A 78 -1.44 13.77 0.91
N GLU A 79 -2.63 13.53 1.45
CA GLU A 79 -3.52 14.56 1.99
C GLU A 79 -2.94 15.20 3.25
N VAL A 80 -2.31 14.41 4.12
CA VAL A 80 -1.78 14.90 5.41
C VAL A 80 -0.31 15.34 5.37
N SER A 81 0.47 14.87 4.38
CA SER A 81 1.93 15.08 4.35
C SER A 81 2.41 15.83 3.10
N LYS A 82 2.79 17.10 3.30
CA LYS A 82 3.37 17.92 2.22
C LYS A 82 4.71 17.36 1.74
N ASP A 83 5.58 16.96 2.66
CA ASP A 83 6.91 16.42 2.35
C ASP A 83 6.80 15.13 1.53
N PHE A 84 5.80 14.29 1.82
CA PHE A 84 5.53 13.10 1.03
C PHE A 84 5.18 13.46 -0.42
N ARG A 85 4.24 14.40 -0.64
CA ARG A 85 3.87 14.86 -1.99
C ARG A 85 5.07 15.42 -2.75
N GLU A 86 5.92 16.19 -2.08
CA GLU A 86 7.15 16.72 -2.69
C GLU A 86 8.13 15.60 -3.08
N GLY A 87 8.30 14.59 -2.23
CA GLY A 87 9.10 13.41 -2.55
C GLY A 87 8.56 12.61 -3.74
N VAL A 88 7.24 12.44 -3.83
CA VAL A 88 6.59 11.80 -4.98
C VAL A 88 6.84 12.61 -6.27
N ARG A 89 6.67 13.93 -6.23
CA ARG A 89 6.93 14.82 -7.38
C ARG A 89 8.40 14.78 -7.82
N ALA A 90 9.32 14.71 -6.87
CA ALA A 90 10.76 14.56 -7.13
C ALA A 90 11.14 13.16 -7.67
N GLY A 91 10.21 12.22 -7.73
CA GLY A 91 10.45 10.87 -8.25
C GLY A 91 11.14 9.92 -7.25
N ILE A 92 11.08 10.23 -5.95
CA ILE A 92 11.64 9.38 -4.88
C ILE A 92 10.74 8.16 -4.65
N HIS A 93 9.45 8.27 -4.97
CA HIS A 93 8.49 7.19 -4.78
C HIS A 93 8.63 6.09 -5.84
N PHE A 94 8.73 4.84 -5.38
CA PHE A 94 8.72 3.65 -6.23
C PHE A 94 7.39 2.91 -6.09
N PRO A 95 6.58 2.81 -7.16
CA PRO A 95 5.33 2.05 -7.13
C PRO A 95 5.56 0.56 -6.82
N PRO A 96 4.68 -0.09 -6.04
CA PRO A 96 4.82 -1.52 -5.74
C PRO A 96 4.54 -2.41 -6.95
N THR A 97 3.82 -1.89 -7.95
CA THR A 97 3.55 -2.55 -9.24
C THR A 97 4.66 -2.31 -10.28
N GLY A 98 5.77 -1.68 -9.89
CA GLY A 98 6.94 -1.43 -10.73
C GLY A 98 7.00 -0.02 -11.34
N SER A 99 8.20 0.36 -11.78
CA SER A 99 8.55 1.73 -12.19
C SER A 99 8.25 2.06 -13.65
N SER A 100 7.19 1.50 -14.23
CA SER A 100 6.77 1.89 -15.57
C SER A 100 6.39 3.38 -15.59
N PRO A 101 6.57 4.09 -16.72
CA PRO A 101 6.14 5.50 -16.83
C PRO A 101 4.68 5.71 -16.44
N GLU A 102 3.81 4.77 -16.81
CA GLU A 102 2.37 4.78 -16.50
C GLU A 102 2.11 4.71 -14.99
N ASN A 103 2.81 3.83 -14.27
CA ASN A 103 2.68 3.71 -12.82
C ASN A 103 3.21 4.96 -12.12
N ILE A 104 4.37 5.49 -12.54
CA ILE A 104 4.93 6.72 -11.97
C ILE A 104 3.95 7.88 -12.15
N GLU A 105 3.38 8.03 -13.34
CA GLU A 105 2.40 9.07 -13.66
C GLU A 105 1.12 8.92 -12.82
N LYS A 106 0.63 7.70 -12.63
CA LYS A 106 -0.52 7.39 -11.75
C LYS A 106 -0.30 7.93 -10.34
N TYR A 107 0.84 7.60 -9.70
CA TYR A 107 1.10 8.01 -8.32
C TYR A 107 1.40 9.51 -8.18
N LYS A 108 2.00 10.15 -9.21
CA LYS A 108 2.11 11.61 -9.24
C LYS A 108 0.74 12.28 -9.20
N LYS A 109 -0.21 11.82 -10.03
CA LYS A 109 -1.59 12.33 -10.05
C LYS A 109 -2.33 12.07 -8.74
N LEU A 110 -2.16 10.89 -8.16
CA LEU A 110 -2.75 10.57 -6.84
C LEU A 110 -2.20 11.47 -5.72
N ALA A 111 -0.96 11.92 -5.82
CA ALA A 111 -0.35 12.83 -4.86
C ALA A 111 -0.70 14.32 -5.09
N GLU A 112 -1.40 14.68 -6.17
CA GLU A 112 -1.78 16.07 -6.49
C GLU A 112 -3.07 16.55 -5.82
N VAL A 113 -3.54 15.86 -4.78
CA VAL A 113 -4.72 16.22 -3.98
C VAL A 113 -4.71 17.69 -3.55
#